data_AF-A0AA40SP90-F1
#
_entry.id   AF-A0AA40SP90-F1
#
_cell.length_a   1.000
_cell.length_b   1.000
_cell.length_c   1.000
_cell.angle_alpha   90.00
_cell.angle_beta   90.00
_cell.angle_gamma   90.00
#
_symmetry.space_group_name_H-M   'P 1'
#
loop_
_entity.id
_entity.type
_entity.pdbx_description
1 polymer ?
#
loop_
_entity_poly.entity_id
_entity_poly.type
_entity_poly.pdbx_seq_one_letter_code
_entity_poly.pdbx_strand_id
1 'polypeptide(L)'
;MSFRHDSAQAWAEEHSLAAPLSLARLESVAFQDHPDVYRHFGADGAALAGTVGAPKPSSGRRAGRFVLGLLMVVAGLAPIAGYAVLIGDRFQFWVMPAERSVPIAGVCYAIAAVALVVALIVWAIGGARWSPLLLVFAIIAALCAVSSSWTMPSISQEQGVIGWEFWHGIVIACAVIAVFTVVAVLIRFRVRPAEEEDDAPPDRASAALTRTTVREQVAALSYDERNAILADRNAALDVLLERGLLGAEQHDRAHARELGTLYLLDGESRVSD
;
A
#
# COMPACT_ATOMS: atom_id res chain seq x y z
N MET A 1 6.15 6.86 16.39
CA MET A 1 6.99 8.02 16.75
C MET A 1 6.18 9.26 16.45
N SER A 2 6.05 10.17 17.41
CA SER A 2 5.38 11.45 17.21
C SER A 2 6.18 12.24 16.16
N PHE A 3 5.52 12.73 15.12
CA PHE A 3 6.15 13.56 14.08
C PHE A 3 6.36 15.02 14.54
N ARG A 4 5.80 15.39 15.69
CA ARG A 4 5.95 16.73 16.27
C ARG A 4 7.27 16.84 17.01
N HIS A 5 8.12 17.72 16.54
CA HIS A 5 9.25 18.27 17.29
C HIS A 5 8.83 19.63 17.87
N ASP A 6 9.45 20.07 18.94
CA ASP A 6 9.11 21.37 19.53
C ASP A 6 9.46 22.54 18.58
N SER A 7 10.48 22.35 17.73
CA SER A 7 10.87 23.30 16.67
C SER A 7 11.75 22.63 15.59
N ALA A 8 11.99 23.31 14.48
CA ALA A 8 12.95 22.87 13.46
C ALA A 8 14.38 22.84 14.00
N GLN A 9 14.73 23.77 14.89
CA GLN A 9 16.00 23.73 15.61
C GLN A 9 16.14 22.45 16.45
N ALA A 10 15.11 22.09 17.24
CA ALA A 10 15.14 20.86 18.05
C ALA A 10 15.32 19.61 17.18
N TRP A 11 14.67 19.57 16.02
CA TRP A 11 14.89 18.51 15.03
C TRP A 11 16.34 18.47 14.54
N ALA A 12 16.95 19.62 14.26
CA ALA A 12 18.34 19.71 13.82
C ALA A 12 19.34 19.29 14.92
N GLU A 13 19.02 19.52 16.20
CA GLU A 13 19.82 19.06 17.36
C GLU A 13 19.71 17.53 17.56
N GLU A 14 18.52 16.97 17.38
CA GLU A 14 18.27 15.53 17.52
C GLU A 14 18.70 14.72 16.28
N HIS A 15 18.98 15.39 15.16
CA HIS A 15 19.30 14.71 13.89
C HIS A 15 20.51 13.80 14.04
N SER A 16 20.39 12.55 13.59
CA SER A 16 21.47 11.58 13.66
C SER A 16 22.50 11.83 12.56
N LEU A 17 23.79 11.73 12.89
CA LEU A 17 24.88 11.82 11.91
C LEU A 17 24.85 10.70 10.85
N ALA A 18 24.15 9.60 11.12
CA ALA A 18 24.04 8.46 10.22
C ALA A 18 22.84 8.54 9.26
N ALA A 19 21.95 9.53 9.43
CA ALA A 19 20.76 9.70 8.61
C ALA A 19 21.04 10.69 7.45
N PRO A 20 20.48 10.44 6.25
CA PRO A 20 20.60 11.38 5.14
C PRO A 20 19.84 12.68 5.45
N LEU A 21 20.51 13.81 5.26
CA LEU A 21 19.93 15.14 5.43
C LEU A 21 18.99 15.46 4.26
N SER A 22 17.78 15.93 4.55
CA SER A 22 16.80 16.43 3.57
C SER A 22 16.38 17.84 4.00
N LEU A 23 16.69 18.84 3.18
CA LEU A 23 16.33 20.24 3.45
C LEU A 23 14.83 20.46 3.29
N ALA A 24 14.18 19.70 2.41
CA ALA A 24 12.72 19.63 2.30
C ALA A 24 12.08 19.21 3.62
N ARG A 25 12.70 18.22 4.31
CA ARG A 25 12.23 17.75 5.61
C ARG A 25 12.41 18.80 6.70
N LEU A 26 13.56 19.48 6.76
CA LEU A 26 13.77 20.60 7.71
C LEU A 26 12.67 21.66 7.53
N GLU A 27 12.39 22.05 6.30
CA GLU A 27 11.37 23.06 6.00
C GLU A 27 9.96 22.58 6.36
N SER A 28 9.64 21.31 6.15
CA SER A 28 8.36 20.73 6.58
C SER A 28 8.17 20.76 8.10
N VAL A 29 9.23 20.60 8.89
CA VAL A 29 9.18 20.69 10.36
C VAL A 29 8.98 22.13 10.80
N ALA A 30 9.63 23.10 10.13
CA ALA A 30 9.42 24.52 10.40
C ALA A 30 7.95 24.96 10.15
N PHE A 31 7.27 24.31 9.19
CA PHE A 31 5.85 24.54 8.89
C PHE A 31 4.91 23.51 9.54
N GLN A 32 5.31 22.80 10.59
CA GLN A 32 4.52 21.70 11.16
C GLN A 32 3.06 22.06 11.54
N ASP A 33 2.80 23.33 11.88
CA ASP A 33 1.46 23.84 12.21
C ASP A 33 0.63 24.26 10.99
N HIS A 34 1.22 24.23 9.79
CA HIS A 34 0.60 24.60 8.51
C HIS A 34 0.70 23.46 7.47
N PRO A 35 -0.04 22.35 7.66
CA PRO A 35 -0.04 21.18 6.76
C PRO A 35 -0.42 21.48 5.32
N ASP A 36 -1.23 22.51 5.10
CA ASP A 36 -1.64 22.93 3.76
C ASP A 36 -0.49 23.53 2.95
N VAL A 37 0.54 24.05 3.62
CA VAL A 37 1.70 24.73 3.00
C VAL A 37 2.77 23.70 2.62
N TYR A 38 3.20 22.87 3.57
CA TYR A 38 4.29 21.91 3.31
C TYR A 38 3.89 20.70 2.48
N ARG A 39 2.58 20.49 2.23
CA ARG A 39 2.11 19.51 1.23
C ARG A 39 2.72 19.73 -0.16
N HIS A 40 3.14 20.95 -0.45
CA HIS A 40 3.75 21.34 -1.72
C HIS A 40 5.29 21.29 -1.70
N PHE A 41 5.92 20.89 -0.59
CA PHE A 41 7.38 20.81 -0.44
C PHE A 41 7.92 19.45 -0.92
N GLY A 42 7.82 19.20 -2.22
CA GLY A 42 8.30 17.96 -2.84
C GLY A 42 7.64 16.68 -2.30
N ALA A 43 8.23 15.52 -2.61
CA ALA A 43 7.69 14.21 -2.23
C ALA A 43 7.66 14.01 -0.70
N ASP A 44 8.71 14.47 0.01
CA ASP A 44 8.82 14.33 1.47
C ASP A 44 7.74 15.15 2.19
N GLY A 45 7.54 16.42 1.81
CA GLY A 45 6.50 17.27 2.39
C GLY A 45 5.08 16.78 2.09
N ALA A 46 4.82 16.27 0.87
CA ALA A 46 3.55 15.66 0.49
C ALA A 46 3.25 14.39 1.29
N ALA A 47 4.25 13.52 1.49
CA ALA A 47 4.11 12.31 2.29
C ALA A 47 3.78 12.63 3.75
N LEU A 48 4.46 13.61 4.33
CA LEU A 48 4.23 14.06 5.70
C LEU A 48 2.85 14.70 5.87
N ALA A 49 2.42 15.56 4.94
CA ALA A 49 1.09 16.17 4.96
C ALA A 49 -0.01 15.11 4.83
N GLY A 50 0.25 14.04 4.06
CA GLY A 50 -0.62 12.88 3.95
C GLY A 50 -0.82 12.13 5.27
N THR A 51 0.15 12.15 6.19
CA THR A 51 0.02 11.48 7.51
C THR A 51 -0.75 12.32 8.53
N VAL A 52 -0.59 13.65 8.50
CA VAL A 52 -1.26 14.59 9.43
C VAL A 52 -2.68 14.92 8.96
N GLY A 53 -2.88 15.05 7.65
CA GLY A 53 -4.16 15.37 7.01
C GLY A 53 -5.01 14.15 6.62
N ALA A 54 -4.53 12.91 6.84
CA ALA A 54 -5.33 11.72 6.56
C ALA A 54 -6.61 11.76 7.41
N PRO A 55 -7.81 11.87 6.80
CA PRO A 55 -9.05 11.79 7.55
C PRO A 55 -9.07 10.44 8.27
N LYS A 56 -9.27 10.44 9.59
CA LYS A 56 -9.43 9.23 10.41
C LYS A 56 -10.35 8.28 9.64
N PRO A 57 -9.88 7.09 9.22
CA PRO A 57 -10.72 6.19 8.44
C PRO A 57 -11.96 5.88 9.26
N SER A 58 -13.14 6.23 8.73
CA SER A 58 -14.40 5.99 9.40
C SER A 58 -14.49 4.53 9.87
N SER A 59 -15.12 4.29 11.01
CA SER A 59 -15.28 2.95 11.60
C SER A 59 -15.78 1.92 10.58
N GLY A 60 -16.65 2.34 9.65
CA GLY A 60 -17.14 1.54 8.53
C GLY A 60 -16.07 1.14 7.51
N ARG A 61 -15.12 2.01 7.15
CA ARG A 61 -14.00 1.64 6.26
C ARG A 61 -13.02 0.69 6.95
N ARG A 62 -12.84 0.82 8.25
CA ARG A 62 -12.00 -0.11 9.05
C ARG A 62 -12.64 -1.49 9.16
N ALA A 63 -13.94 -1.54 9.45
CA ALA A 63 -14.72 -2.79 9.45
C ALA A 63 -14.72 -3.45 8.06
N GLY A 64 -14.92 -2.68 6.99
CA GLY A 64 -14.87 -3.20 5.62
C GLY A 64 -13.51 -3.81 5.24
N ARG A 65 -12.40 -3.18 5.64
CA ARG A 65 -11.05 -3.76 5.44
C ARG A 65 -10.83 -5.03 6.24
N PHE A 66 -11.33 -5.08 7.47
CA PHE A 66 -11.23 -6.27 8.31
C PHE A 66 -12.04 -7.44 7.72
N VAL A 67 -13.27 -7.19 7.29
CA VAL A 67 -14.13 -8.19 6.64
C VAL A 67 -13.50 -8.68 5.33
N LEU A 68 -12.93 -7.79 4.52
CA LEU A 68 -12.23 -8.17 3.30
C LEU A 68 -10.99 -9.01 3.58
N GLY A 69 -10.20 -8.65 4.61
CA GLY A 69 -9.06 -9.44 5.06
C GLY A 69 -9.46 -10.83 5.55
N LEU A 70 -10.56 -10.93 6.30
CA LEU A 70 -11.11 -12.21 6.74
C LEU A 70 -11.58 -13.06 5.54
N LEU A 71 -12.28 -12.46 4.59
CA LEU A 71 -12.71 -13.11 3.34
C LEU A 71 -11.51 -13.65 2.55
N MET A 72 -10.40 -12.90 2.48
CA MET A 72 -9.17 -13.36 1.83
C MET A 72 -8.58 -14.60 2.50
N VAL A 73 -8.48 -14.58 3.83
CA VAL A 73 -7.98 -15.73 4.60
C VAL A 73 -8.88 -16.95 4.39
N VAL A 74 -10.20 -16.76 4.41
CA VAL A 74 -11.17 -17.82 4.13
C VAL A 74 -11.04 -18.34 2.70
N ALA A 75 -10.89 -17.46 1.70
CA ALA A 75 -10.70 -17.84 0.30
C ALA A 75 -9.43 -18.67 0.07
N GLY A 76 -8.38 -18.48 0.88
CA GLY A 76 -7.17 -19.29 0.84
C GLY A 76 -7.26 -20.60 1.60
N LEU A 77 -7.76 -20.57 2.84
CA LEU A 77 -7.75 -21.74 3.72
C LEU A 77 -8.86 -22.74 3.41
N ALA A 78 -10.05 -22.28 2.99
CA ALA A 78 -11.16 -23.16 2.65
C ALA A 78 -10.84 -24.17 1.53
N PRO A 79 -10.28 -23.77 0.36
CA PRO A 79 -9.95 -24.74 -0.69
C PRO A 79 -8.83 -25.70 -0.29
N ILE A 80 -7.90 -25.29 0.59
CA ILE A 80 -6.89 -26.19 1.17
C ILE A 80 -7.57 -27.24 2.04
N ALA A 81 -8.48 -26.83 2.92
CA ALA A 81 -9.24 -27.74 3.77
C ALA A 81 -10.10 -28.71 2.93
N GLY A 82 -10.78 -28.20 1.90
CA GLY A 82 -11.57 -29.03 0.99
C GLY A 82 -10.74 -30.07 0.25
N TYR A 83 -9.57 -29.68 -0.26
CA TYR A 83 -8.62 -30.60 -0.89
C TYR A 83 -8.09 -31.65 0.11
N ALA A 84 -7.71 -31.23 1.32
CA ALA A 84 -7.18 -32.12 2.35
C ALA A 84 -8.21 -33.17 2.80
N VAL A 85 -9.49 -32.79 2.89
CA VAL A 85 -10.58 -33.71 3.24
C VAL A 85 -10.81 -34.76 2.16
N LEU A 86 -10.69 -34.39 0.88
CA LEU A 86 -10.82 -35.33 -0.25
C LEU A 86 -9.67 -36.35 -0.31
N ILE A 87 -8.46 -35.93 0.01
CA ILE A 87 -7.24 -36.70 -0.25
C ILE A 87 -6.66 -37.40 0.98
N GLY A 88 -7.08 -37.01 2.19
CA GLY A 88 -6.56 -37.55 3.45
C GLY A 88 -6.60 -39.08 3.54
N ASP A 89 -7.64 -39.70 2.98
CA ASP A 89 -7.79 -41.17 2.95
C ASP A 89 -6.75 -41.85 2.04
N ARG A 90 -6.44 -41.24 0.89
CA ARG A 90 -5.48 -41.77 -0.09
C ARG A 90 -4.05 -41.80 0.43
N PHE A 91 -3.71 -40.92 1.36
CA PHE A 91 -2.39 -40.87 2.00
C PHE A 91 -2.37 -41.48 3.40
N GLN A 92 -3.44 -42.17 3.82
CA GLN A 92 -3.54 -42.81 5.13
C GLN A 92 -3.36 -41.84 6.33
N PHE A 93 -3.58 -40.53 6.13
CA PHE A 93 -3.51 -39.57 7.23
C PHE A 93 -4.71 -39.72 8.17
N TRP A 94 -5.90 -39.98 7.60
CA TRP A 94 -7.15 -40.23 8.31
C TRP A 94 -8.16 -40.91 7.39
N VAL A 95 -8.92 -41.87 7.93
CA VAL A 95 -9.96 -42.60 7.19
C VAL A 95 -11.27 -41.83 7.26
N MET A 96 -11.75 -41.35 6.12
CA MET A 96 -13.02 -40.63 6.00
C MET A 96 -13.78 -41.15 4.78
N PRO A 97 -15.01 -41.67 4.94
CA PRO A 97 -15.79 -42.17 3.81
C PRO A 97 -16.14 -41.03 2.83
N ALA A 98 -16.16 -41.34 1.53
CA ALA A 98 -16.44 -40.36 0.47
C ALA A 98 -17.81 -39.70 0.62
N GLU A 99 -18.81 -40.42 1.14
CA GLU A 99 -20.14 -39.90 1.46
C GLU A 99 -20.09 -38.67 2.37
N ARG A 100 -19.07 -38.56 3.23
CA ARG A 100 -18.86 -37.42 4.12
C ARG A 100 -17.83 -36.43 3.59
N SER A 101 -16.74 -36.91 2.99
CA SER A 101 -15.66 -36.03 2.51
C SER A 101 -16.10 -35.19 1.30
N VAL A 102 -16.89 -35.75 0.38
CA VAL A 102 -17.35 -35.08 -0.85
C VAL A 102 -18.23 -33.85 -0.54
N PRO A 103 -19.28 -33.94 0.30
CA PRO A 103 -20.06 -32.77 0.71
C PRO A 103 -19.24 -31.71 1.45
N ILE A 104 -18.36 -32.12 2.37
CA ILE A 104 -17.52 -31.18 3.13
C ILE A 104 -16.59 -30.41 2.18
N ALA A 105 -15.93 -31.11 1.25
CA ALA A 105 -15.10 -30.48 0.26
C ALA A 105 -15.91 -29.50 -0.60
N GLY A 106 -17.08 -29.91 -1.06
CA GLY A 106 -17.98 -29.07 -1.84
C GLY A 106 -18.39 -27.78 -1.11
N VAL A 107 -18.73 -27.85 0.19
CA VAL A 107 -19.03 -26.67 1.02
C VAL A 107 -17.81 -25.75 1.14
N CYS A 108 -16.61 -26.31 1.36
CA CYS A 108 -15.38 -25.54 1.39
C CYS A 108 -15.13 -24.78 0.07
N TYR A 109 -15.32 -25.43 -1.07
CA TYR A 109 -15.20 -24.79 -2.38
C TYR A 109 -16.31 -23.77 -2.66
N ALA A 110 -17.54 -24.00 -2.18
CA ALA A 110 -18.61 -23.01 -2.28
C ALA A 110 -18.26 -21.72 -1.51
N ILE A 111 -17.76 -21.85 -0.28
CA ILE A 111 -17.31 -20.71 0.54
C ILE A 111 -16.16 -19.97 -0.15
N ALA A 112 -15.17 -20.71 -0.67
CA ALA A 112 -14.04 -20.13 -1.40
C ALA A 112 -14.49 -19.37 -2.65
N ALA A 113 -15.41 -19.94 -3.43
CA ALA A 113 -15.96 -19.32 -4.62
C ALA A 113 -16.68 -17.99 -4.30
N VAL A 114 -17.55 -17.99 -3.28
CA VAL A 114 -18.23 -16.76 -2.84
C VAL A 114 -17.22 -15.71 -2.37
N ALA A 115 -16.21 -16.11 -1.60
CA ALA A 115 -15.19 -15.19 -1.12
C ALA A 115 -14.37 -14.58 -2.26
N LEU A 116 -13.98 -15.38 -3.25
CA LEU A 116 -13.30 -14.91 -4.46
C LEU A 116 -14.16 -13.96 -5.29
N VAL A 117 -15.46 -14.25 -5.46
CA VAL A 117 -16.38 -13.36 -6.19
C VAL A 117 -16.49 -12.01 -5.48
N VAL A 118 -16.75 -12.00 -4.17
CA VAL A 118 -16.85 -10.75 -3.39
C VAL A 118 -15.55 -9.96 -3.49
N ALA A 119 -14.41 -10.63 -3.35
CA ALA A 119 -13.11 -10.02 -3.48
C ALA A 119 -12.87 -9.42 -4.86
N LEU A 120 -13.21 -10.15 -5.92
CA LEU A 120 -13.07 -9.72 -7.30
C LEU A 120 -13.96 -8.49 -7.57
N ILE A 121 -15.19 -8.47 -7.06
CA ILE A 121 -16.10 -7.32 -7.17
C ILE A 121 -15.52 -6.10 -6.44
N VAL A 122 -15.07 -6.27 -5.19
CA VAL A 122 -14.47 -5.17 -4.40
C VAL A 122 -13.21 -4.65 -5.09
N TRP A 123 -12.38 -5.56 -5.62
CA TRP A 123 -11.19 -5.22 -6.39
C TRP A 123 -11.54 -4.43 -7.66
N ALA A 124 -12.55 -4.87 -8.41
CA ALA A 124 -13.01 -4.20 -9.63
C ALA A 124 -13.57 -2.79 -9.32
N ILE A 125 -14.43 -2.66 -8.31
CA ILE A 125 -15.00 -1.36 -7.89
C ILE A 125 -13.90 -0.43 -7.33
N GLY A 126 -12.89 -0.99 -6.67
CA GLY A 126 -11.72 -0.27 -6.15
C GLY A 126 -10.75 0.24 -7.22
N GLY A 127 -11.11 0.14 -8.50
CA GLY A 127 -10.29 0.58 -9.63
C GLY A 127 -9.32 -0.48 -10.15
N ALA A 128 -9.53 -1.75 -9.79
CA ALA A 128 -8.77 -2.90 -10.26
C ALA A 128 -7.25 -2.68 -10.17
N ARG A 129 -6.76 -2.22 -9.02
CA ARG A 129 -5.32 -1.99 -8.80
C ARG A 129 -4.59 -3.32 -8.58
N TRP A 130 -3.31 -3.41 -8.93
CA TRP A 130 -2.52 -4.63 -8.69
C TRP A 130 -2.63 -5.06 -7.21
N SER A 131 -2.99 -6.33 -7.00
CA SER A 131 -3.12 -6.91 -5.67
C SER A 131 -2.43 -8.27 -5.65
N PRO A 132 -1.17 -8.36 -5.19
CA PRO A 132 -0.45 -9.63 -5.13
C PRO A 132 -1.13 -10.62 -4.19
N LEU A 133 -1.81 -10.12 -3.15
CA LEU A 133 -2.52 -10.93 -2.18
C LEU A 133 -3.74 -11.63 -2.80
N LEU A 134 -4.55 -10.90 -3.57
CA LEU A 134 -5.67 -11.49 -4.32
C LEU A 134 -5.17 -12.55 -5.31
N LEU A 135 -4.06 -12.27 -6.01
CA LEU A 135 -3.46 -13.20 -6.95
C LEU A 135 -3.03 -14.49 -6.27
N VAL A 136 -2.29 -14.41 -5.16
CA VAL A 136 -1.80 -15.59 -4.42
C VAL A 136 -2.97 -16.47 -3.97
N PHE A 137 -4.01 -15.87 -3.38
CA PHE A 137 -5.18 -16.64 -2.95
C PHE A 137 -5.97 -17.24 -4.12
N ALA A 138 -6.11 -16.53 -5.23
CA ALA A 138 -6.74 -17.06 -6.44
C ALA A 138 -5.93 -18.22 -7.05
N ILE A 139 -4.59 -18.16 -7.04
CA ILE A 139 -3.72 -19.25 -7.50
C ILE A 139 -3.90 -20.48 -6.60
N ILE A 140 -3.84 -20.32 -5.28
CA ILE A 140 -4.03 -21.44 -4.33
C ILE A 140 -5.40 -22.09 -4.56
N ALA A 141 -6.46 -21.28 -4.63
CA ALA A 141 -7.80 -21.78 -4.87
C ALA A 141 -7.92 -22.50 -6.22
N ALA A 142 -7.31 -21.96 -7.29
CA ALA A 142 -7.31 -22.58 -8.60
C ALA A 142 -6.60 -23.94 -8.59
N LEU A 143 -5.40 -24.04 -7.99
CA LEU A 143 -4.64 -25.29 -7.93
C LEU A 143 -5.41 -26.37 -7.15
N CYS A 144 -5.94 -26.01 -5.99
CA CYS A 144 -6.74 -26.92 -5.17
C CYS A 144 -8.03 -27.36 -5.90
N ALA A 145 -8.77 -26.42 -6.50
CA ALA A 145 -10.04 -26.72 -7.17
C ALA A 145 -9.85 -27.54 -8.46
N VAL A 146 -8.84 -27.24 -9.28
CA VAL A 146 -8.51 -28.04 -10.48
C VAL A 146 -8.10 -29.45 -10.07
N SER A 147 -7.25 -29.57 -9.05
CA SER A 147 -6.80 -30.87 -8.57
C SER A 147 -7.95 -31.70 -8.00
N SER A 148 -8.82 -31.09 -7.19
CA SER A 148 -10.05 -31.73 -6.68
C SER A 148 -11.04 -32.09 -7.79
N SER A 149 -11.12 -31.30 -8.86
CA SER A 149 -11.98 -31.60 -10.01
C SER A 149 -11.56 -32.87 -10.74
N TRP A 150 -10.27 -33.20 -10.73
CA TRP A 150 -9.75 -34.46 -11.28
C TRP A 150 -9.88 -35.64 -10.32
N THR A 151 -9.69 -35.44 -9.02
CA THR A 151 -9.67 -36.55 -8.05
C THR A 151 -11.06 -36.95 -7.56
N MET A 152 -11.97 -36.00 -7.35
CA MET A 152 -13.31 -36.24 -6.79
C MET A 152 -14.15 -37.26 -7.59
N PRO A 153 -14.19 -37.25 -8.94
CA PRO A 153 -14.92 -38.26 -9.70
C PRO A 153 -14.40 -39.69 -9.47
N SER A 154 -13.07 -39.88 -9.46
CA SER A 154 -12.45 -41.20 -9.21
C SER A 154 -12.86 -41.75 -7.86
N ILE A 155 -12.69 -40.95 -6.81
CA ILE A 155 -13.01 -41.33 -5.43
C ILE A 155 -14.50 -41.63 -5.26
N SER A 156 -15.37 -40.81 -5.87
CA SER A 156 -16.82 -40.94 -5.73
C SER A 156 -17.37 -42.16 -6.47
N GLN A 157 -16.83 -42.48 -7.65
CA GLN A 157 -17.22 -43.66 -8.43
C GLN A 157 -16.71 -44.95 -7.79
N GLU A 158 -15.47 -44.97 -7.29
CA GLU A 158 -14.89 -46.11 -6.57
C GLU A 158 -15.70 -46.48 -5.33
N GLN A 159 -16.24 -45.48 -4.62
CA GLN A 159 -17.02 -45.68 -3.39
C GLN A 159 -18.54 -45.65 -3.61
N GLY A 160 -19.01 -45.57 -4.87
CA GLY A 160 -20.44 -45.64 -5.20
C GLY A 160 -21.31 -44.50 -4.62
N VAL A 161 -20.73 -43.32 -4.39
CA VAL A 161 -21.46 -42.19 -3.79
C VAL A 161 -22.53 -41.68 -4.75
N ILE A 162 -23.77 -41.52 -4.28
CA ILE A 162 -24.87 -40.96 -5.08
C ILE A 162 -24.88 -39.43 -4.93
N GLY A 163 -25.11 -38.68 -6.02
CA GLY A 163 -25.24 -37.22 -5.98
C GLY A 163 -23.92 -36.43 -5.89
N TRP A 164 -22.77 -37.09 -6.10
CA TRP A 164 -21.45 -36.46 -6.13
C TRP A 164 -21.30 -35.41 -7.24
N GLU A 165 -22.06 -35.55 -8.33
CA GLU A 165 -22.06 -34.65 -9.50
C GLU A 165 -22.42 -33.21 -9.13
N PHE A 166 -23.35 -33.02 -8.18
CA PHE A 166 -23.73 -31.69 -7.69
C PHE A 166 -22.54 -31.00 -7.01
N TRP A 167 -21.86 -31.72 -6.10
CA TRP A 167 -20.69 -31.21 -5.39
C TRP A 167 -19.51 -30.97 -6.35
N HIS A 168 -19.31 -31.86 -7.31
CA HIS A 168 -18.30 -31.71 -8.35
C HIS A 168 -18.55 -30.46 -9.20
N GLY A 169 -19.80 -30.17 -9.55
CA GLY A 169 -20.19 -28.93 -10.23
C GLY A 169 -19.79 -27.67 -9.45
N ILE A 170 -19.90 -27.68 -8.12
CA ILE A 170 -19.44 -26.57 -7.26
C ILE A 170 -17.91 -26.42 -7.32
N VAL A 171 -17.16 -27.53 -7.29
CA VAL A 171 -15.69 -27.50 -7.41
C VAL A 171 -15.26 -26.92 -8.76
N ILE A 172 -15.92 -27.31 -9.85
CA ILE A 172 -15.66 -26.78 -11.20
C ILE A 172 -15.96 -25.27 -11.24
N ALA A 173 -17.11 -24.83 -10.70
CA ALA A 173 -17.45 -23.42 -10.65
C ALA A 173 -16.39 -22.61 -9.89
N CYS A 174 -15.92 -23.12 -8.75
CA CYS A 174 -14.82 -22.51 -8.00
C CYS A 174 -13.53 -22.43 -8.83
N ALA A 175 -13.17 -23.49 -9.56
CA ALA A 175 -12.00 -23.50 -10.43
C ALA A 175 -12.09 -22.43 -11.52
N VAL A 176 -13.24 -22.31 -12.19
CA VAL A 176 -13.48 -21.30 -13.22
C VAL A 176 -13.34 -19.88 -12.65
N ILE A 177 -13.95 -19.60 -11.49
CA ILE A 177 -13.87 -18.30 -10.82
C ILE A 177 -12.43 -17.96 -10.43
N ALA A 178 -11.71 -18.93 -9.86
CA ALA A 178 -10.32 -18.73 -9.44
C ALA A 178 -9.40 -18.47 -10.63
N VAL A 179 -9.49 -19.28 -11.69
CA VAL A 179 -8.71 -19.08 -12.93
C VAL A 179 -9.04 -17.74 -13.58
N PHE A 180 -10.32 -17.38 -13.68
CA PHE A 180 -10.73 -16.09 -14.20
C PHE A 180 -10.13 -14.93 -13.40
N THR A 181 -10.15 -15.03 -12.06
CA THR A 181 -9.56 -14.03 -11.17
C THR A 181 -8.05 -13.88 -11.39
N VAL A 182 -7.32 -14.99 -11.51
CA VAL A 182 -5.88 -14.99 -11.83
C VAL A 182 -5.62 -14.27 -13.15
N VAL A 183 -6.35 -14.64 -14.21
CA VAL A 183 -6.21 -14.02 -15.53
C VAL A 183 -6.52 -12.52 -15.49
N ALA A 184 -7.61 -12.12 -14.82
CA ALA A 184 -8.00 -10.72 -14.70
C ALA A 184 -6.91 -9.88 -14.01
N VAL A 185 -6.32 -10.40 -12.93
CA VAL A 185 -5.25 -9.70 -12.18
C VAL A 185 -3.95 -9.64 -13.00
N LEU A 186 -3.59 -10.72 -13.72
CA LEU A 186 -2.40 -10.77 -14.58
C LEU A 186 -2.51 -9.86 -15.82
N ILE A 187 -3.69 -9.77 -16.45
CA ILE A 187 -3.91 -8.82 -17.54
C ILE A 187 -3.62 -7.39 -17.07
N ARG A 188 -4.06 -7.07 -15.85
CA ARG A 188 -3.88 -5.73 -15.29
C ARG A 188 -2.42 -5.41 -14.96
N PHE A 189 -1.62 -6.40 -14.59
CA PHE A 189 -0.16 -6.27 -14.43
C PHE A 189 0.50 -5.78 -15.73
N ARG A 190 0.03 -6.28 -16.88
CA ARG A 190 0.59 -5.93 -18.21
C ARG A 190 0.18 -4.54 -18.70
N VAL A 191 -0.92 -3.99 -18.20
CA VAL A 191 -1.44 -2.64 -18.55
C VAL A 191 -0.83 -1.56 -17.63
N ARG A 192 0.24 -1.88 -16.90
CA ARG A 192 1.05 -0.89 -16.21
C ARG A 192 2.02 -0.29 -17.26
N PRO A 193 1.88 0.98 -17.70
CA PRO A 193 3.10 1.76 -17.89
C PRO A 193 3.82 1.68 -16.56
N ALA A 194 5.13 1.37 -16.56
CA ALA A 194 5.95 1.36 -15.35
C ALA A 194 5.46 2.46 -14.43
N GLU A 195 5.26 2.15 -13.13
CA GLU A 195 4.98 3.26 -12.21
C GLU A 195 6.13 4.21 -12.47
N GLU A 196 5.80 5.42 -12.93
CA GLU A 196 6.69 6.55 -12.83
C GLU A 196 7.10 6.54 -11.37
N GLU A 197 8.27 5.97 -11.13
CA GLU A 197 9.13 6.32 -10.03
C GLU A 197 9.03 7.84 -9.97
N ASP A 198 8.65 8.35 -8.79
CA ASP A 198 8.35 9.75 -8.44
C ASP A 198 9.55 10.71 -8.68
N ASP A 199 10.49 10.31 -9.55
CA ASP A 199 11.74 10.93 -9.95
C ASP A 199 11.66 11.60 -11.35
N ALA A 200 10.49 11.60 -12.00
CA ALA A 200 10.32 12.48 -13.16
C ALA A 200 10.39 13.94 -12.66
N PRO A 201 11.42 14.73 -13.04
CA PRO A 201 11.52 16.10 -12.58
C PRO A 201 10.23 16.82 -12.97
N PRO A 202 9.59 17.55 -12.03
CA PRO A 202 8.32 18.20 -12.32
C PRO A 202 8.51 19.07 -13.56
N ASP A 203 7.60 18.93 -14.53
CA ASP A 203 7.56 19.79 -15.71
C ASP A 203 7.76 21.24 -15.24
N ARG A 204 8.66 21.99 -15.86
CA ARG A 204 9.07 23.33 -15.39
C ARG A 204 7.87 24.25 -15.16
N ALA A 205 6.80 24.06 -15.95
CA ALA A 205 5.52 24.74 -15.77
C ALA A 205 4.82 24.37 -14.45
N SER A 206 4.78 23.08 -14.09
CA SER A 206 4.20 22.58 -12.83
C SER A 206 5.00 23.00 -11.59
N ALA A 207 6.33 23.02 -11.69
CA ALA A 207 7.21 23.50 -10.62
C ALA A 207 7.01 25.02 -10.36
N ALA A 208 6.86 25.81 -11.43
CA ALA A 208 6.58 27.24 -11.32
C ALA A 208 5.22 27.52 -10.67
N LEU A 209 4.16 26.79 -11.06
CA LEU A 209 2.83 26.89 -10.46
C LEU A 209 2.82 26.52 -8.97
N THR A 210 3.56 25.47 -8.61
CA THR A 210 3.73 25.04 -7.21
C THR A 210 4.42 26.13 -6.39
N ARG A 211 5.47 26.75 -6.93
CA ARG A 211 6.18 27.84 -6.27
C ARG A 211 5.31 29.08 -6.05
N THR A 212 4.48 29.44 -7.03
CA THR A 212 3.52 30.54 -6.89
C THR A 212 2.49 30.25 -5.80
N THR A 213 1.95 29.03 -5.78
CA THR A 213 0.97 28.58 -4.78
C THR A 213 1.56 28.61 -3.36
N VAL A 214 2.77 28.10 -3.18
CA VAL A 214 3.50 28.15 -1.89
C VAL A 214 3.72 29.59 -1.47
N ARG A 215 4.17 30.46 -2.37
CA ARG A 215 4.41 31.87 -2.05
C ARG A 215 3.13 32.59 -1.63
N GLU A 216 2.00 32.31 -2.28
CA GLU A 216 0.69 32.87 -1.91
C GLU A 216 0.23 32.39 -0.53
N GLN A 217 0.39 31.09 -0.24
CA GLN A 217 0.03 30.52 1.05
C GLN A 217 0.92 31.04 2.19
N VAL A 218 2.24 31.13 1.97
CA VAL A 218 3.16 31.78 2.91
C VAL A 218 2.78 33.25 3.07
N ALA A 219 2.42 33.95 1.98
CA ALA A 219 2.02 35.36 2.04
C ALA A 219 0.75 35.59 2.87
N ALA A 220 -0.13 34.59 2.97
CA ALA A 220 -1.36 34.63 3.75
C ALA A 220 -1.11 34.50 5.27
N LEU A 221 0.05 34.02 5.71
CA LEU A 221 0.44 33.99 7.12
C LEU A 221 0.70 35.40 7.64
N SER A 222 0.51 35.60 8.96
CA SER A 222 0.83 36.88 9.58
C SER A 222 2.33 37.19 9.48
N TYR A 223 2.69 38.47 9.56
CA TYR A 223 4.09 38.88 9.51
C TYR A 223 4.91 38.26 10.65
N ASP A 224 4.35 38.21 11.86
CA ASP A 224 5.02 37.68 13.05
C ASP A 224 5.23 36.17 12.95
N GLU A 225 4.24 35.41 12.45
CA GLU A 225 4.36 33.97 12.22
C GLU A 225 5.42 33.66 11.16
N ARG A 226 5.42 34.38 10.03
CA ARG A 226 6.44 34.19 8.99
C ARG A 226 7.85 34.42 9.51
N ASN A 227 8.04 35.47 10.32
CA ASN A 227 9.35 35.77 10.90
C ASN A 227 9.77 34.71 11.92
N ALA A 228 8.84 34.19 12.72
CA ALA A 228 9.12 33.11 13.66
C ALA A 228 9.55 31.82 12.93
N ILE A 229 8.83 31.43 11.88
CA ILE A 229 9.16 30.24 11.06
C ILE A 229 10.51 30.44 10.34
N LEU A 230 10.77 31.64 9.81
CA LEU A 230 12.05 31.96 9.18
C LEU A 230 13.22 31.89 10.16
N ALA A 231 13.04 32.44 11.37
CA ALA A 231 14.06 32.42 12.42
C ALA A 231 14.35 30.98 12.87
N ASP A 232 13.31 30.15 13.07
CA ASP A 232 13.46 28.74 13.46
C ASP A 232 14.15 27.92 12.35
N ARG A 233 13.76 28.09 11.09
CA ARG A 233 14.43 27.48 9.93
C ARG A 233 15.91 27.85 9.87
N ASN A 234 16.24 29.13 10.06
CA ASN A 234 17.61 29.61 9.99
C ASN A 234 18.46 29.11 11.17
N ALA A 235 17.91 29.09 12.38
CA ALA A 235 18.56 28.49 13.55
C ALA A 235 18.85 27.00 13.33
N ALA A 236 17.92 26.26 12.72
CA ALA A 236 18.13 24.86 12.36
C ALA A 236 19.28 24.68 11.34
N LEU A 237 19.37 25.55 10.33
CA LEU A 237 20.48 25.54 9.36
C LEU A 237 21.84 25.81 10.04
N ASP A 238 21.88 26.75 10.98
CA ASP A 238 23.09 27.08 11.74
C ASP A 238 23.56 25.88 12.57
N VAL A 239 22.64 25.20 13.26
CA VAL A 239 22.95 23.95 14.00
C VAL A 239 23.49 22.87 13.06
N LEU A 240 22.94 22.71 11.85
CA LEU A 240 23.43 21.72 10.89
C LEU A 240 24.84 22.04 10.38
N LEU A 241 25.17 23.31 10.20
CA LEU A 241 26.53 23.76 9.85
C LEU A 241 27.51 23.49 10.98
N GLU A 242 27.17 23.88 12.22
CA GLU A 242 28.01 23.69 13.40
C GLU A 242 28.33 22.20 13.65
N ARG A 243 27.37 21.33 13.35
CA ARG A 243 27.50 19.88 13.47
C ARG A 243 28.22 19.22 12.29
N GLY A 244 28.61 19.99 11.27
CA GLY A 244 29.28 19.50 10.07
C GLY A 244 28.40 18.63 9.16
N LEU A 245 27.07 18.71 9.32
CA LEU A 245 26.10 18.02 8.46
C LEU A 245 25.81 18.77 7.17
N LEU A 246 26.09 20.07 7.15
CA LEU A 246 25.92 20.95 6.00
C LEU A 246 27.25 21.65 5.68
N GLY A 247 27.65 21.67 4.41
CA GLY A 247 28.82 22.44 3.99
C GLY A 247 28.53 23.95 4.00
N ALA A 248 29.54 24.78 4.24
CA ALA A 248 29.39 26.25 4.30
C ALA A 248 28.73 26.84 3.04
N GLU A 249 29.10 26.36 1.86
CA GLU A 249 28.49 26.81 0.60
C GLU A 249 27.00 26.43 0.48
N GLN A 250 26.61 25.26 1.01
CA GLN A 250 25.22 24.81 0.98
C GLN A 250 24.38 25.54 2.04
N HIS A 251 24.99 25.88 3.18
CA HIS A 251 24.42 26.73 4.21
C HIS A 251 24.13 28.14 3.69
N ASP A 252 25.10 28.81 3.07
CA ASP A 252 24.93 30.15 2.49
C ASP A 252 23.81 30.15 1.42
N ARG A 253 23.80 29.12 0.56
CA ARG A 253 22.73 28.94 -0.43
C ARG A 253 21.37 28.73 0.23
N ALA A 254 21.28 27.93 1.29
CA ALA A 254 20.03 27.65 1.99
C ALA A 254 19.49 28.89 2.73
N HIS A 255 20.35 29.68 3.37
CA HIS A 255 19.98 30.94 4.03
C HIS A 255 19.43 31.98 3.05
N ALA A 256 20.00 32.05 1.84
CA ALA A 256 19.56 32.97 0.79
C ALA A 256 18.21 32.58 0.15
N ARG A 257 17.66 31.39 0.43
CA ARG A 257 16.39 30.95 -0.16
C ARG A 257 15.18 31.53 0.56
N GLU A 258 14.15 31.81 -0.23
CA GLU A 258 12.82 32.17 0.26
C GLU A 258 12.19 31.00 1.03
N LEU A 259 11.31 31.33 1.96
CA LEU A 259 10.55 30.36 2.76
C LEU A 259 9.66 29.49 1.85
N GLY A 260 9.70 28.17 2.05
CA GLY A 260 9.00 27.18 1.25
C GLY A 260 9.72 26.78 -0.04
N THR A 261 11.04 26.97 -0.16
CA THR A 261 11.80 26.65 -1.38
C THR A 261 13.08 25.85 -1.15
N LEU A 262 13.36 25.40 0.09
CA LEU A 262 14.54 24.60 0.41
C LEU A 262 14.54 23.24 -0.30
N TYR A 263 13.37 22.66 -0.55
CA TYR A 263 13.23 21.38 -1.27
C TYR A 263 13.84 21.40 -2.69
N LEU A 264 14.01 22.59 -3.29
CA LEU A 264 14.64 22.73 -4.61
C LEU A 264 16.16 22.44 -4.56
N LEU A 265 16.81 22.70 -3.41
CA LEU A 265 18.24 22.45 -3.23
C LEU A 265 18.57 20.96 -3.09
N ASP A 266 17.63 20.17 -2.55
CA ASP A 266 17.77 18.71 -2.49
C ASP A 266 17.79 18.10 -3.91
N GLY A 267 16.96 18.61 -4.81
CA GLY A 267 16.93 18.20 -6.22
C GLY A 267 18.20 18.55 -7.00
N GLU A 268 18.78 19.73 -6.74
CA GLU A 268 20.05 20.16 -7.36
C GLU A 268 21.24 19.28 -6.94
N SER A 269 21.22 18.79 -5.69
CA SER A 269 22.30 17.98 -5.11
C SER A 269 22.33 16.56 -5.68
N ARG A 270 21.16 15.96 -5.99
CA ARG A 270 21.04 14.60 -6.55
C ARG A 270 21.38 14.48 -8.04
N VAL A 271 21.40 15.59 -8.78
CA VAL A 271 21.72 15.60 -10.22
C VAL A 271 23.23 15.70 -10.48
N SER A 272 24.02 15.99 -9.45
CA SER A 272 25.47 16.20 -9.56
C SER A 272 26.32 15.00 -9.13
N ASP A 273 25.68 13.93 -8.65
CA ASP A 273 26.27 12.61 -8.37
C ASP A 273 25.97 11.63 -9.52
#